data_AF-A0A9E3T3R1-F1
#
_entry.id   AF-A0A9E3T3R1-F1
#
_cell.length_a   1.000
_cell.length_b   1.000
_cell.length_c   1.000
_cell.angle_alpha   90.00
_cell.angle_beta   90.00
_cell.angle_gamma   90.00
#
_symmetry.space_group_name_H-M   'P 1'
#
loop_
_entity.id
_entity.type
_entity.pdbx_description
1 polymer ?
#
loop_
_entity_poly.entity_id
_entity_poly.type
_entity_poly.pdbx_seq_one_letter_code
_entity_poly.pdbx_strand_id
1 'polypeptide(L)'
;MLTKDFTIKLLSLVLAFLLWLYVMGEENPEIPYEINDVPVKLINSDTLEKKGLIVLDEKNYTVNVKVRGRRSDVLNIAAQNISVFADLSRVNSKGTNVIPVTVEGLPRNVSLVSINPPEIKVEIDKIAKTQMPVTVKIIGNVMDGYAMQPAVSTPGEVLVIGPESKINLIKNVIAGVNVSYKK
;
A
#
# COMPACT_ATOMS: atom_id res chain seq x y z
N MET A 1 64.95 -30.13 22.13
CA MET A 1 63.70 -30.34 22.90
C MET A 1 62.45 -29.75 22.22
N LEU A 2 62.43 -29.61 20.88
CA LEU A 2 61.28 -29.06 20.12
C LEU A 2 60.61 -30.08 19.18
N THR A 3 61.20 -31.26 18.99
CA THR A 3 60.83 -32.23 17.95
C THR A 3 60.07 -33.46 18.42
N LYS A 4 59.86 -33.65 19.74
CA LYS A 4 59.27 -34.89 20.28
C LYS A 4 57.74 -34.98 20.16
N ASP A 5 57.06 -33.87 19.89
CA ASP A 5 55.59 -33.82 19.83
C ASP A 5 55.06 -33.18 18.53
N PHE A 6 55.91 -33.03 17.51
CA PHE A 6 55.51 -32.38 16.25
C PHE A 6 54.33 -33.10 15.58
N THR A 7 54.32 -34.45 15.65
CA THR A 7 53.21 -35.28 15.14
C THR A 7 51.91 -35.01 15.86
N ILE A 8 51.93 -34.88 17.19
CA ILE A 8 50.73 -34.61 18.00
C ILE A 8 50.24 -33.19 17.77
N LYS A 9 51.15 -32.21 17.71
CA LYS A 9 50.81 -30.81 17.39
C LYS A 9 50.19 -30.67 16.01
N LEU A 10 50.73 -31.37 15.01
CA LEU A 10 50.19 -31.40 13.65
C LEU A 10 48.81 -32.05 13.62
N LEU A 11 48.64 -33.17 14.33
CA LEU A 11 47.35 -33.85 14.46
C LEU A 11 46.28 -32.97 15.12
N SER A 12 46.64 -32.26 16.18
CA SER A 12 45.75 -31.30 16.85
C SER A 12 45.37 -30.13 15.93
N LEU A 13 46.30 -29.62 15.12
CA LEU A 13 46.02 -28.57 14.14
C LEU A 13 45.06 -29.04 13.05
N VAL A 14 45.25 -30.25 12.53
CA VAL A 14 44.36 -30.86 11.53
C VAL A 14 42.97 -31.07 12.12
N LEU A 15 42.86 -31.60 13.35
CA LEU A 15 41.58 -31.76 14.04
C LEU A 15 40.88 -30.42 14.29
N ALA A 16 41.62 -29.39 14.71
CA ALA A 16 41.08 -28.04 14.88
C ALA A 16 40.58 -27.46 13.54
N PHE A 17 41.30 -27.68 12.45
CA PHE A 17 40.90 -27.25 11.11
C PHE A 17 39.65 -27.99 10.60
N LEU A 18 39.55 -29.30 10.83
CA LEU A 18 38.36 -30.10 10.49
C LEU A 18 37.13 -29.67 11.30
N LEU A 19 37.30 -29.41 12.60
CA LEU A 19 36.24 -28.85 13.45
C LEU A 19 35.83 -27.45 13.00
N TRP A 20 36.80 -26.61 12.61
CA TRP A 20 36.52 -25.29 12.07
C TRP A 20 35.72 -25.35 10.74
N LEU A 21 36.08 -26.26 9.82
CA LEU A 21 35.30 -26.51 8.59
C LEU A 21 33.89 -27.01 8.89
N TYR A 22 33.72 -27.85 9.92
CA TYR A 22 32.40 -28.34 10.33
C TYR A 22 31.49 -27.21 10.83
N VAL A 23 32.02 -26.29 11.65
CA VAL A 23 31.28 -25.12 12.14
C VAL A 23 30.94 -24.15 11.01
N MET A 24 31.82 -24.01 10.01
CA MET A 24 31.60 -23.13 8.85
C MET A 24 30.49 -23.65 7.91
N GLY A 25 30.00 -24.88 8.10
CA GLY A 25 28.99 -25.51 7.22
C GLY A 25 27.60 -24.87 7.26
N GLU A 26 27.29 -24.00 8.23
CA GLU A 26 25.98 -23.35 8.40
C GLU A 26 26.03 -21.83 8.34
N GLU A 27 26.73 -21.23 7.37
CA GLU A 27 26.74 -19.76 7.25
C GLU A 27 25.37 -19.16 6.84
N ASN A 28 24.50 -19.93 6.19
CA ASN A 28 23.25 -19.40 5.61
C ASN A 28 22.07 -20.40 5.71
N PRO A 29 21.55 -20.65 6.92
CA PRO A 29 20.42 -21.55 7.13
C PRO A 29 19.12 -20.98 6.56
N GLU A 30 18.14 -21.85 6.28
CA GLU A 30 16.78 -21.43 5.96
C GLU A 30 16.02 -21.01 7.22
N ILE A 31 15.59 -19.76 7.27
CA ILE A 31 14.89 -19.18 8.41
C ILE A 31 13.50 -18.68 8.00
N PRO A 32 12.50 -18.75 8.90
CA PRO A 32 11.28 -17.97 8.73
C PRO A 32 11.59 -16.48 8.99
N TYR A 33 11.03 -15.60 8.17
CA TYR A 33 11.15 -14.15 8.33
C TYR A 33 9.79 -13.49 8.10
N GLU A 34 9.44 -12.53 8.95
CA GLU A 34 8.18 -11.81 8.89
C GLU A 34 8.42 -10.38 8.43
N ILE A 35 7.69 -10.00 7.38
CA ILE A 35 7.76 -8.68 6.77
C ILE A 35 6.45 -7.99 7.09
N ASN A 36 6.56 -6.93 7.90
CA ASN A 36 5.40 -6.20 8.41
C ASN A 36 5.00 -5.06 7.48
N ASP A 37 3.74 -4.63 7.62
CA ASP A 37 3.20 -3.44 6.97
C ASP A 37 3.33 -3.43 5.43
N VAL A 38 3.16 -4.60 4.80
CA VAL A 38 3.20 -4.71 3.35
C VAL A 38 1.91 -4.14 2.76
N PRO A 39 1.97 -3.11 1.88
CA PRO A 39 0.78 -2.46 1.34
C PRO A 39 0.03 -3.38 0.37
N VAL A 40 -1.29 -3.46 0.52
CA VAL A 40 -2.19 -4.21 -0.37
C VAL A 40 -2.70 -3.31 -1.48
N LYS A 41 -2.48 -3.74 -2.73
CA LYS A 41 -3.00 -3.07 -3.91
C LYS A 41 -4.36 -3.64 -4.29
N LEU A 42 -5.35 -2.77 -4.40
CA LEU A 42 -6.65 -3.15 -4.94
C LEU A 42 -6.55 -3.22 -6.48
N ILE A 43 -6.94 -4.35 -7.05
CA ILE A 43 -6.93 -4.55 -8.51
C ILE A 43 -8.36 -4.75 -9.03
N ASN A 44 -8.54 -4.56 -10.34
CA ASN A 44 -9.84 -4.66 -11.01
C ASN A 44 -10.88 -3.64 -10.54
N SER A 45 -10.43 -2.48 -10.06
CA SER A 45 -11.29 -1.32 -9.76
C SER A 45 -12.11 -0.88 -10.97
N ASP A 46 -11.56 -0.93 -12.19
CA ASP A 46 -12.33 -0.62 -13.41
C ASP A 46 -13.52 -1.56 -13.62
N THR A 47 -13.37 -2.83 -13.25
CA THR A 47 -14.46 -3.83 -13.32
C THR A 47 -15.53 -3.53 -12.29
N LEU A 48 -15.13 -3.05 -11.11
CA LEU A 48 -16.05 -2.58 -10.08
C LEU A 48 -16.84 -1.35 -10.56
N GLU A 49 -16.16 -0.37 -11.17
CA GLU A 49 -16.78 0.84 -11.71
C GLU A 49 -17.78 0.56 -12.83
N LYS A 50 -17.47 -0.40 -13.72
CA LYS A 50 -18.40 -0.86 -14.77
C LYS A 50 -19.70 -1.44 -14.21
N LYS A 51 -19.69 -1.96 -12.98
CA LYS A 51 -20.88 -2.43 -12.26
C LYS A 51 -21.62 -1.31 -11.53
N GLY A 52 -21.18 -0.05 -11.66
CA GLY A 52 -21.73 1.09 -10.94
C GLY A 52 -21.34 1.12 -9.46
N LEU A 53 -20.23 0.47 -9.10
CA LEU A 53 -19.73 0.38 -7.73
C LEU A 53 -18.36 1.07 -7.62
N ILE A 54 -18.04 1.62 -6.45
CA ILE A 54 -16.77 2.30 -6.17
C ILE A 54 -16.35 2.01 -4.73
N VAL A 55 -15.05 2.03 -4.46
CA VAL A 55 -14.53 1.92 -3.09
C VAL A 55 -14.90 3.20 -2.33
N LEU A 56 -15.47 3.06 -1.13
CA LEU A 56 -15.99 4.19 -0.35
C LEU A 56 -14.86 5.08 0.21
N ASP A 57 -13.83 4.44 0.77
CA ASP A 57 -12.65 5.10 1.31
C ASP A 57 -11.39 4.35 0.85
N GLU A 58 -10.42 5.06 0.30
CA GLU A 58 -9.08 4.54 0.02
C GLU A 58 -8.29 4.44 1.33
N LYS A 59 -8.56 3.38 2.11
CA LYS A 59 -7.78 3.05 3.30
C LYS A 59 -6.45 2.44 2.85
N ASN A 60 -5.38 2.77 3.56
CA ASN A 60 -4.09 2.09 3.41
C ASN A 60 -4.21 0.71 4.04
N TYR A 61 -4.53 -0.29 3.23
CA TYR A 61 -4.57 -1.68 3.65
C TYR A 61 -3.14 -2.23 3.76
N THR A 62 -2.79 -2.79 4.91
CA THR A 62 -1.49 -3.44 5.13
C THR A 62 -1.69 -4.86 5.67
N VAL A 63 -0.74 -5.74 5.36
CA VAL A 63 -0.69 -7.11 5.88
C VAL A 63 0.74 -7.48 6.26
N ASN A 64 0.86 -8.44 7.17
CA ASN A 64 2.13 -9.08 7.49
C ASN A 64 2.29 -10.33 6.63
N VAL A 65 3.44 -10.46 5.98
CA VAL A 65 3.78 -11.59 5.12
C VAL A 65 4.93 -12.34 5.75
N LYS A 66 4.69 -13.60 6.10
CA LYS A 66 5.71 -14.52 6.60
C LYS A 66 6.24 -15.35 5.45
N VAL A 67 7.55 -15.32 5.26
CA VAL A 67 8.26 -16.05 4.22
C VAL A 67 9.31 -16.98 4.82
N ARG A 68 9.78 -17.95 4.05
CA ARG A 68 10.88 -18.85 4.40
C ARG A 68 11.86 -18.92 3.24
N GLY A 69 13.14 -18.84 3.55
CA GLY A 69 14.24 -18.96 2.60
C GLY A 69 15.57 -18.82 3.32
N ARG A 70 16.68 -18.85 2.57
CA ARG A 70 18.01 -18.65 3.16
C ARG A 70 18.08 -17.30 3.85
N ARG A 71 18.78 -17.22 4.98
CA ARG A 71 18.95 -16.00 5.78
C ARG A 71 19.34 -14.79 4.94
N SER A 72 20.29 -14.92 4.01
CA SER A 72 20.69 -13.84 3.10
C SER A 72 19.56 -13.33 2.22
N ASP A 73 18.65 -14.21 1.82
CA ASP A 73 17.66 -13.91 0.79
C ASP A 73 16.47 -13.21 1.40
N VAL A 74 16.00 -13.69 2.56
CA VAL A 74 14.83 -13.12 3.25
C VAL A 74 15.13 -11.80 3.97
N LEU A 75 16.35 -11.61 4.49
CA LEU A 75 16.75 -10.36 5.17
C LEU A 75 16.94 -9.18 4.20
N ASN A 76 17.16 -9.45 2.92
CA ASN A 76 17.31 -8.42 1.89
C ASN A 76 15.98 -8.02 1.24
N ILE A 77 14.85 -8.62 1.63
CA ILE A 77 13.54 -8.28 1.08
C ILE A 77 12.97 -7.07 1.81
N ALA A 78 12.86 -5.96 1.09
CA ALA A 78 12.07 -4.82 1.54
C ALA A 78 10.58 -5.06 1.30
N ALA A 79 9.72 -4.58 2.21
CA ALA A 79 8.26 -4.70 2.11
C ALA A 79 7.70 -4.19 0.77
N GLN A 80 8.26 -3.11 0.23
CA GLN A 80 7.86 -2.51 -1.04
C GLN A 80 8.14 -3.38 -2.29
N ASN A 81 9.01 -4.38 -2.18
CA ASN A 81 9.32 -5.29 -3.27
C ASN A 81 8.34 -6.48 -3.34
N ILE A 82 7.52 -6.68 -2.31
CA ILE A 82 6.48 -7.70 -2.31
C ILE A 82 5.22 -7.09 -2.89
N SER A 83 4.66 -7.78 -3.89
CA SER A 83 3.38 -7.37 -4.47
C SER A 83 2.25 -8.14 -3.81
N VAL A 84 1.38 -7.41 -3.12
CA VAL A 84 0.21 -7.97 -2.44
C VAL A 84 -1.04 -7.38 -3.06
N PHE A 85 -1.98 -8.24 -3.43
CA PHE A 85 -3.16 -7.88 -4.21
C PHE A 85 -4.46 -8.32 -3.55
N ALA A 86 -5.49 -7.49 -3.67
CA ALA A 86 -6.87 -7.85 -3.37
C ALA A 86 -7.73 -7.63 -4.61
N ASP A 87 -8.35 -8.71 -5.10
CA ASP A 87 -9.12 -8.70 -6.36
C ASP A 87 -10.58 -8.28 -6.14
N LEU A 88 -10.94 -7.11 -6.67
CA LEU A 88 -12.30 -6.57 -6.59
C LEU A 88 -13.25 -7.13 -7.68
N SER A 89 -12.76 -7.94 -8.63
CA SER A 89 -13.54 -8.44 -9.77
C SER A 89 -14.79 -9.23 -9.37
N ARG A 90 -14.73 -9.91 -8.22
CA ARG A 90 -15.80 -10.76 -7.68
C ARG A 90 -16.81 -10.02 -6.80
N VAL A 91 -16.55 -8.74 -6.51
CA VAL A 91 -17.46 -7.89 -5.74
C VAL A 91 -18.64 -7.48 -6.61
N ASN A 92 -19.85 -7.66 -6.09
CA ASN A 92 -21.10 -7.39 -6.80
C ASN A 92 -22.12 -6.57 -5.99
N SER A 93 -21.81 -6.22 -4.74
CA SER A 93 -22.76 -5.56 -3.83
C SER A 93 -22.13 -4.42 -3.04
N LYS A 94 -22.93 -3.37 -2.82
CA LYS A 94 -22.65 -2.30 -1.85
C LYS A 94 -22.55 -2.88 -0.43
N GLY A 95 -21.71 -2.26 0.40
CA GLY A 95 -21.46 -2.62 1.79
C GLY A 95 -20.04 -3.11 2.02
N THR A 96 -19.81 -3.68 3.20
CA THR A 96 -18.51 -4.25 3.59
C THR A 96 -18.33 -5.61 2.94
N ASN A 97 -17.36 -5.71 2.04
CA ASN A 97 -16.99 -6.96 1.38
C ASN A 97 -15.67 -7.46 1.95
N VAL A 98 -15.59 -8.77 2.18
CA VAL A 98 -14.37 -9.45 2.64
C VAL A 98 -13.65 -10.00 1.42
N ILE A 99 -12.40 -9.57 1.22
CA ILE A 99 -11.65 -9.84 0.00
C ILE A 99 -10.35 -10.56 0.38
N PRO A 100 -10.11 -11.77 -0.15
CA PRO A 100 -8.89 -12.50 0.12
C PRO A 100 -7.69 -11.77 -0.50
N VAL A 101 -6.56 -11.85 0.21
CA VAL A 101 -5.32 -11.23 -0.21
C VAL A 101 -4.40 -12.29 -0.82
N THR A 102 -3.79 -11.95 -1.95
CA THR A 102 -2.84 -12.82 -2.66
C THR A 102 -1.47 -12.15 -2.74
N VAL A 103 -0.41 -12.93 -2.58
CA VAL A 103 0.98 -12.45 -2.71
C VAL A 103 1.54 -12.98 -4.02
N GLU A 104 2.14 -12.09 -4.80
CA GLU A 104 2.89 -12.42 -6.00
C GLU A 104 4.26 -11.73 -6.00
N GLY A 105 5.15 -12.18 -6.89
CA GLY A 105 6.47 -11.58 -7.07
C GLY A 105 7.49 -11.96 -5.98
N LEU A 106 7.28 -13.06 -5.26
CA LEU A 106 8.30 -13.59 -4.35
C LEU A 106 9.51 -14.13 -5.16
N PRO A 107 10.75 -13.94 -4.67
CA PRO A 107 11.94 -14.54 -5.26
C PRO A 107 11.81 -16.08 -5.34
N ARG A 108 12.40 -16.71 -6.37
CA ARG A 108 12.27 -18.17 -6.61
C ARG A 108 12.76 -19.05 -5.44
N ASN A 109 13.70 -18.53 -4.67
CA ASN A 109 14.36 -19.13 -3.51
C ASN A 109 13.66 -18.80 -2.18
N VAL A 110 12.47 -18.18 -2.23
CA VAL A 110 11.71 -17.76 -1.07
C VAL A 110 10.28 -18.28 -1.21
N SER A 111 9.80 -18.98 -0.19
CA SER A 111 8.45 -19.53 -0.14
C SER A 111 7.56 -18.74 0.81
N LEU A 112 6.31 -18.51 0.42
CA LEU A 112 5.29 -17.97 1.30
C LEU A 112 4.96 -18.99 2.39
N VAL A 113 4.94 -18.54 3.64
CA VAL A 113 4.51 -19.36 4.78
C VAL A 113 3.08 -18.99 5.18
N SER A 114 2.81 -17.71 5.40
CA SER A 114 1.49 -17.24 5.83
C SER A 114 1.32 -15.74 5.57
N ILE A 115 0.06 -15.29 5.51
CA ILE A 115 -0.32 -13.88 5.42
C ILE A 115 -1.27 -13.59 6.59
N ASN A 116 -1.07 -12.45 7.26
CA ASN A 116 -1.93 -12.03 8.35
C ASN A 116 -2.26 -10.53 8.27
N PRO A 117 -3.54 -10.14 8.19
CA PRO A 117 -4.71 -11.00 7.97
C PRO A 117 -4.72 -11.60 6.54
N PRO A 118 -5.34 -12.78 6.32
CA PRO A 118 -5.45 -13.38 5.00
C PRO A 118 -6.49 -12.70 4.09
N GLU A 119 -7.31 -11.82 4.68
CA GLU A 119 -8.40 -11.11 4.01
C GLU A 119 -8.52 -9.69 4.55
N ILE A 120 -8.97 -8.77 3.70
CA ILE A 120 -9.23 -7.38 4.07
C ILE A 120 -10.71 -7.04 3.90
N LYS A 121 -11.19 -6.12 4.73
CA LYS A 121 -12.56 -5.60 4.65
C LYS A 121 -12.56 -4.31 3.83
N VAL A 122 -13.15 -4.35 2.65
CA VAL A 122 -13.28 -3.21 1.76
C VAL A 122 -14.71 -2.72 1.75
N GLU A 123 -14.89 -1.43 2.02
CA GLU A 123 -16.21 -0.79 1.97
C GLU A 123 -16.48 -0.32 0.55
N ILE A 124 -17.58 -0.80 0.00
CA ILE A 124 -17.98 -0.57 -1.39
C ILE A 124 -19.29 0.20 -1.39
N ASP A 125 -19.39 1.23 -2.22
CA ASP A 125 -20.58 2.05 -2.39
C ASP A 125 -21.02 2.06 -3.85
N LYS A 126 -22.22 2.59 -4.11
CA LYS A 126 -22.69 2.87 -5.46
C LYS A 126 -22.04 4.15 -5.98
N ILE A 127 -21.76 4.18 -7.27
CA ILE A 127 -21.39 5.41 -7.96
C ILE A 127 -22.65 6.25 -8.14
N ALA A 128 -22.63 7.46 -7.61
CA ALA A 128 -23.64 8.48 -7.89
C ALA A 128 -23.07 9.59 -8.78
N LYS A 129 -23.95 10.25 -9.52
CA LYS A 129 -23.64 11.37 -10.39
C LYS A 129 -24.68 12.46 -10.15
N THR A 130 -24.24 13.62 -9.71
CA THR A 130 -25.14 14.74 -9.35
C THR A 130 -24.64 16.03 -9.96
N GLN A 131 -25.51 16.77 -10.65
CA GLN A 131 -25.21 18.13 -11.08
C GLN A 131 -25.45 19.08 -9.90
N MET A 132 -24.46 19.93 -9.62
CA MET A 132 -24.53 20.87 -8.50
C MET A 132 -24.16 22.28 -8.97
N PRO A 133 -24.91 23.32 -8.54
CA PRO A 133 -24.60 24.70 -8.87
C PRO A 133 -23.30 25.15 -8.20
N VAL A 134 -22.47 25.89 -8.94
CA VAL A 134 -21.22 26.44 -8.45
C VAL A 134 -21.49 27.80 -7.79
N THR A 135 -21.24 27.87 -6.49
CA THR A 135 -21.30 29.11 -5.73
C THR A 135 -19.92 29.76 -5.71
N VAL A 136 -19.79 30.97 -6.26
CA VAL A 136 -18.52 31.71 -6.18
C VAL A 136 -18.39 32.40 -4.82
N LYS A 137 -17.33 32.09 -4.08
CA LYS A 137 -17.00 32.74 -2.81
C LYS A 137 -15.74 33.57 -2.99
N ILE A 138 -15.87 34.86 -2.75
CA ILE A 138 -14.77 35.80 -2.87
C ILE A 138 -14.02 35.86 -1.53
N ILE A 139 -12.69 35.82 -1.62
CA ILE A 139 -11.78 35.76 -0.49
C ILE A 139 -10.84 36.96 -0.58
N GLY A 140 -10.79 37.79 0.47
CA GLY A 140 -9.97 39.01 0.52
C GLY A 140 -10.78 40.29 0.41
N ASN A 141 -10.10 41.43 0.53
CA ASN A 141 -10.69 42.75 0.40
C ASN A 141 -10.38 43.33 -0.98
N VAL A 142 -11.37 43.98 -1.58
CA VAL A 142 -11.22 44.71 -2.84
C VAL A 142 -10.32 45.93 -2.58
N MET A 143 -9.46 46.28 -3.54
CA MET A 143 -8.57 47.45 -3.44
C MET A 143 -9.38 48.76 -3.35
N ASP A 144 -8.90 49.72 -2.59
CA ASP A 144 -9.49 51.07 -2.50
C ASP A 144 -9.61 51.70 -3.89
N GLY A 145 -10.80 52.22 -4.20
CA GLY A 145 -11.13 52.81 -5.51
C GLY A 145 -11.70 51.84 -6.54
N TYR A 146 -11.77 50.54 -6.23
CA TYR A 146 -12.39 49.52 -7.10
C TYR A 146 -13.71 49.02 -6.52
N ALA A 147 -14.69 48.78 -7.41
CA ALA A 147 -15.96 48.14 -7.07
C ALA A 147 -16.01 46.73 -7.65
N MET A 148 -16.56 45.80 -6.87
CA MET A 148 -16.67 44.40 -7.27
C MET A 148 -17.95 44.18 -8.07
N GLN A 149 -17.83 43.58 -9.25
CA GLN A 149 -18.99 43.12 -10.01
C GLN A 149 -19.56 41.82 -9.42
N PRO A 150 -20.85 41.50 -9.65
CA PRO A 150 -21.42 40.21 -9.28
C PRO A 150 -20.56 39.08 -9.86
N ALA A 151 -20.18 38.12 -9.01
CA ALA A 151 -19.45 36.97 -9.48
C ALA A 151 -20.33 36.09 -10.37
N VAL A 152 -19.83 35.77 -11.56
CA VAL A 152 -20.49 34.86 -12.50
C VAL A 152 -19.63 33.61 -12.61
N SER A 153 -20.24 32.43 -12.43
CA SER A 153 -19.59 31.14 -12.70
C SER A 153 -19.91 30.71 -14.12
N THR A 154 -18.89 30.28 -14.86
CA THR A 154 -19.04 29.64 -16.17
C THR A 154 -18.08 28.46 -16.23
N PRO A 155 -18.57 27.21 -16.13
CA PRO A 155 -19.98 26.79 -16.10
C PRO A 155 -20.69 27.13 -14.77
N GLY A 156 -22.01 27.33 -14.82
CA GLY A 156 -22.84 27.60 -13.63
C GLY A 156 -23.10 26.36 -12.76
N GLU A 157 -22.94 25.18 -13.33
CA GLU A 157 -23.12 23.88 -12.67
C GLU A 157 -21.97 22.95 -13.04
N VAL A 158 -21.65 22.02 -12.15
CA VAL A 158 -20.65 20.97 -12.37
C VAL A 158 -21.22 19.60 -12.06
N LEU A 159 -20.76 18.60 -12.81
CA LEU A 159 -21.07 17.20 -12.55
C LEU A 159 -20.12 16.66 -11.48
N VAL A 160 -20.68 16.23 -10.35
CA VAL A 160 -19.94 15.57 -9.28
C VAL A 160 -20.17 14.06 -9.37
N ILE A 161 -19.09 13.29 -9.40
CA ILE A 161 -19.10 11.82 -9.51
C ILE A 161 -18.31 11.25 -8.33
N GLY A 162 -18.83 10.20 -7.68
CA GLY A 162 -18.19 9.57 -6.53
C GLY A 162 -19.11 8.63 -5.76
N PRO A 163 -18.71 8.19 -4.56
CA PRO A 163 -19.54 7.35 -3.70
C PRO A 163 -20.85 8.06 -3.33
N GLU A 164 -21.97 7.37 -3.52
CA GLU A 164 -23.33 7.87 -3.24
C GLU A 164 -23.45 8.47 -1.83
N SER A 165 -22.93 7.77 -0.82
CA SER A 165 -22.96 8.23 0.56
C SER A 165 -22.15 9.51 0.80
N LYS A 166 -21.05 9.73 0.07
CA LYS A 166 -20.25 10.97 0.15
C LYS A 166 -20.92 12.11 -0.60
N ILE A 167 -21.47 11.84 -1.78
CA ILE A 167 -22.20 12.84 -2.58
C ILE A 167 -23.41 13.37 -1.81
N ASN A 168 -24.15 12.50 -1.14
CA ASN A 168 -25.32 12.90 -0.35
C ASN A 168 -24.97 13.81 0.85
N LEU A 169 -23.70 13.86 1.25
CA LEU A 169 -23.22 14.77 2.30
C LEU A 169 -22.73 16.12 1.73
N ILE A 170 -22.57 16.25 0.42
CA ILE A 170 -22.13 17.50 -0.21
C ILE A 170 -23.26 18.52 -0.15
N LYS A 171 -23.05 19.60 0.59
CA LYS A 171 -24.02 20.69 0.72
C LYS A 171 -23.91 21.72 -0.39
N ASN A 172 -22.69 22.11 -0.76
CA ASN A 172 -22.41 23.17 -1.74
C ASN A 172 -21.09 22.89 -2.48
N VAL A 173 -21.03 23.29 -3.75
CA VAL A 173 -19.77 23.38 -4.50
C VAL A 173 -19.33 24.85 -4.53
N ILE A 174 -18.11 25.12 -4.05
CA ILE A 174 -17.61 26.49 -3.89
C ILE A 174 -16.39 26.73 -4.78
N ALA A 175 -16.46 27.76 -5.61
CA ALA A 175 -15.31 28.30 -6.32
C ALA A 175 -14.73 29.48 -5.52
N GLY A 176 -13.56 29.28 -4.90
CA GLY A 176 -12.87 30.32 -4.16
C GLY A 176 -12.09 31.26 -5.09
N VAL A 177 -12.46 32.53 -5.15
CA VAL A 177 -11.73 33.56 -5.90
C VAL A 177 -11.03 34.49 -4.93
N ASN A 178 -9.70 34.51 -4.95
CA ASN A 178 -8.92 35.40 -4.10
C ASN A 178 -8.68 36.74 -4.83
N VAL A 179 -9.19 37.83 -4.25
CA VAL A 179 -9.04 39.20 -4.78
C VAL A 179 -8.04 40.02 -3.97
N SER A 180 -7.33 39.39 -3.02
CA SER A 180 -6.34 40.07 -2.19
C SER A 180 -5.09 40.41 -3.02
N TYR A 181 -4.73 41.69 -3.02
CA TYR A 181 -3.56 42.18 -3.71
C TYR A 181 -2.28 41.75 -2.98
N LYS A 182 -1.41 40.96 -3.62
CA LYS A 182 -0.03 40.76 -3.14
C LYS A 182 0.82 41.92 -3.66
N LYS A 183 1.40 42.66 -2.72
CA LYS A 183 2.38 43.71 -2.98
C LYS A 183 3.75 43.12 -3.33
#